data_AF-A0A1I7XYC5-F1
#
_entry.id   AF-A0A1I7XYC5-F1
#
_cell.length_a   1.000
_cell.length_b   1.000
_cell.length_c   1.000
_cell.angle_alpha   90.00
_cell.angle_beta   90.00
_cell.angle_gamma   90.00
#
_symmetry.space_group_name_H-M   'P 1'
#
loop_
_entity.id
_entity.type
_entity.pdbx_description
1 polymer ?
#
loop_
_entity_poly.entity_id
_entity_poly.type
_entity_poly.pdbx_seq_one_letter_code
_entity_poly.pdbx_strand_id
1 'polypeptide(L)'
;MLVVSGKQALLLRIVTEFCRAAPTLLGHCFHRIAQLGDQETADKVLLDTFVQHPDLHPSDPIWLDHVQPCTLAPENFGPTNEVIMKNVSVLFDFLDFGANRRDERAWFLLKSNVESLMLLEGCASLLPSLWEPRRDWWPRFHVVDLSPVGHEYRTFVFNVLYSLSAGD
;
A
#
# COMPACT_ATOMS: atom_id res chain seq x y z
N MET A 1 17.02 17.48 15.99
CA MET A 1 18.28 16.71 15.98
C MET A 1 18.48 16.08 17.36
N LEU A 2 17.83 14.94 17.62
CA LEU A 2 18.04 14.18 18.85
C LEU A 2 19.32 13.35 18.69
N VAL A 3 20.44 13.98 19.05
CA VAL A 3 21.77 13.38 19.15
C VAL A 3 21.79 12.39 20.31
N VAL A 4 22.02 11.10 20.03
CA VAL A 4 23.03 10.17 20.61
C VAL A 4 22.78 8.81 19.95
N SER A 5 23.68 8.38 19.06
CA SER A 5 23.55 7.18 18.21
C SER A 5 23.16 5.89 18.95
N GLY A 6 23.55 5.73 20.22
CA GLY A 6 23.15 4.59 21.05
C GLY A 6 21.70 4.62 21.57
N LYS A 7 21.10 5.81 21.74
CA LYS A 7 19.71 5.96 22.21
C LYS A 7 18.71 5.80 21.06
N GLN A 8 19.09 6.16 19.84
CA GLN A 8 18.24 6.04 18.65
C GLN A 8 18.00 4.57 18.26
N ALA A 9 19.04 3.73 18.31
CA ALA A 9 18.89 2.29 18.06
C ALA A 9 18.02 1.59 19.11
N LEU A 10 18.15 1.98 20.38
CA LEU A 10 17.29 1.48 21.45
C LEU A 10 15.85 1.95 21.28
N LEU A 11 15.64 3.22 20.94
CA LEU A 11 14.31 3.78 20.66
C LEU A 11 13.65 3.06 19.49
N LEU A 12 14.37 2.87 18.38
CA LEU A 12 13.92 2.11 17.22
C LEU A 12 13.46 0.71 17.65
N ARG A 13 14.31 -0.04 18.37
CA ARG A 13 13.97 -1.38 18.82
C ARG A 13 12.71 -1.40 19.69
N ILE A 14 12.64 -0.51 20.67
CA ILE A 14 11.49 -0.42 21.59
C ILE A 14 10.21 -0.08 20.82
N VAL A 15 10.24 0.95 19.98
CA VAL A 15 9.07 1.39 19.22
C VAL A 15 8.60 0.28 18.29
N THR A 16 9.51 -0.39 17.58
CA THR A 16 9.18 -1.52 16.71
C THR A 16 8.57 -2.68 17.50
N GLU A 17 9.13 -3.07 18.65
CA GLU A 17 8.56 -4.10 19.53
C GLU A 17 7.15 -3.74 20.01
N PHE A 18 6.93 -2.47 20.39
CA PHE A 18 5.61 -1.99 20.80
C PHE A 18 4.61 -1.96 19.65
N CYS A 19 5.00 -1.49 18.46
CA CYS A 19 4.13 -1.47 17.29
C CYS A 19 3.81 -2.90 16.82
N ARG A 20 4.69 -3.87 17.04
CA ARG A 20 4.37 -5.30 16.80
C ARG A 20 3.33 -5.82 17.78
N ALA A 21 3.47 -5.50 19.06
CA ALA A 21 2.51 -5.92 20.09
C ALA A 21 1.15 -5.22 19.95
N ALA A 22 1.13 -4.01 19.39
CA ALA A 22 -0.06 -3.22 19.15
C ALA A 22 0.00 -2.54 17.75
N PRO A 23 -0.31 -3.28 16.66
CA PRO A 23 -0.20 -2.79 15.28
C PRO A 23 -0.94 -1.48 15.03
N THR A 24 -2.08 -1.26 15.68
CA THR A 24 -2.88 -0.02 15.58
C THR A 24 -2.13 1.24 16.01
N LEU A 25 -1.03 1.12 16.76
CA LEU A 25 -0.19 2.26 17.15
C LEU A 25 0.86 2.61 16.10
N LEU A 26 1.09 1.76 15.10
CA LEU A 26 2.15 1.95 14.12
C LEU A 26 2.00 3.30 13.40
N GLY A 27 0.80 3.64 12.93
CA GLY A 27 0.56 4.92 12.27
C GLY A 27 0.89 6.11 13.16
N HIS A 28 0.44 6.08 14.41
CA HIS A 28 0.76 7.12 15.38
C HIS A 28 2.26 7.26 15.64
N CYS A 29 2.97 6.15 15.83
CA CYS A 29 4.42 6.14 16.03
C CYS A 29 5.16 6.69 14.81
N PHE A 30 4.80 6.20 13.61
CA PHE A 30 5.38 6.64 12.34
C PHE A 30 5.22 8.15 12.15
N HIS A 31 3.99 8.67 12.19
CA HIS A 31 3.74 10.10 11.97
C HIS A 31 4.39 10.95 13.05
N ARG A 32 4.45 10.48 14.31
CA ARG A 32 5.09 11.23 15.40
C ARG A 32 6.60 11.32 15.22
N ILE A 33 7.27 10.25 14.83
CA ILE A 33 8.73 10.25 14.59
C ILE A 33 9.05 11.13 13.38
N ALA A 34 8.27 11.02 12.30
CA ALA A 34 8.40 11.88 11.11
C ALA A 34 8.24 13.37 11.46
N GLN A 35 7.23 13.73 12.27
CA GLN A 35 7.01 15.11 12.74
C GLN A 35 8.17 15.66 13.58
N LEU A 36 8.94 14.80 14.25
CA LEU A 36 10.14 15.20 15.00
C LEU A 36 11.38 15.41 14.08
N GLY A 37 11.21 15.21 12.78
CA GLY A 37 12.25 15.40 11.76
C GLY A 37 13.14 14.19 11.54
N ASP A 38 12.74 13.00 12.00
CA ASP A 38 13.51 11.76 11.87
C ASP A 38 12.80 10.78 10.92
N GLN A 39 12.65 11.19 9.66
CA GLN A 39 11.98 10.37 8.64
C GLN A 39 12.65 9.00 8.46
N GLU A 40 13.98 8.95 8.52
CA GLU A 40 14.75 7.72 8.39
C GLU A 40 14.37 6.68 9.46
N THR A 41 14.22 7.10 10.72
CA THR A 41 13.78 6.19 11.79
C THR A 41 12.32 5.80 11.63
N ALA A 42 11.46 6.74 11.20
CA ALA A 42 10.06 6.44 10.94
C ALA A 42 9.91 5.35 9.87
N ASP A 43 10.63 5.49 8.75
CA ASP A 43 10.63 4.53 7.65
C ASP A 43 11.17 3.17 8.09
N LYS A 44 12.22 3.14 8.93
CA LYS A 44 12.75 1.89 9.50
C LYS A 44 11.76 1.20 10.42
N VAL A 45 11.10 1.93 11.33
CA VAL A 45 10.03 1.37 12.20
C VAL A 45 8.92 0.77 11.35
N LEU A 46 8.49 1.50 10.32
CA LEU A 46 7.45 1.07 9.40
C LEU A 46 7.86 -0.24 8.72
N LEU A 47 9.00 -0.26 8.05
CA LEU A 47 9.52 -1.41 7.32
C LEU A 47 9.73 -2.62 8.24
N ASP A 48 10.40 -2.46 9.37
CA ASP A 48 10.69 -3.54 10.32
C ASP A 48 9.42 -4.14 10.97
N THR A 49 8.35 -3.34 11.04
CA THR A 49 7.05 -3.81 11.50
C THR A 49 6.35 -4.61 10.39
N PHE A 50 6.36 -4.11 9.15
CA PHE A 50 5.75 -4.80 7.99
C PHE A 50 6.44 -6.09 7.58
N VAL A 51 7.77 -6.16 7.66
CA VAL A 51 8.55 -7.39 7.38
C VAL A 51 8.12 -8.54 8.28
N GLN A 52 7.67 -8.25 9.51
CA GLN A 52 7.23 -9.28 10.45
C GLN A 52 5.72 -9.54 10.44
N HIS A 53 5.02 -9.15 9.36
CA HIS A 53 3.58 -9.40 9.15
C HIS A 53 2.72 -8.90 10.33
N PRO A 54 2.58 -7.58 10.47
CA PRO A 54 1.77 -7.04 11.54
C PRO A 54 0.31 -7.40 11.29
N ASP A 55 -0.43 -7.70 12.35
CA ASP A 55 -1.87 -7.96 12.34
C ASP A 55 -2.66 -6.64 12.15
N LEU A 56 -2.25 -5.85 11.15
CA LEU A 56 -2.86 -4.59 10.77
C LEU A 56 -4.15 -4.87 10.01
N HIS A 57 -5.20 -4.17 10.43
CA HIS A 57 -6.45 -4.23 9.70
C HIS A 57 -6.27 -3.65 8.28
N PRO A 58 -6.83 -4.26 7.22
CA PRO A 58 -6.57 -3.80 5.85
C PRO A 58 -7.12 -2.40 5.56
N SER A 59 -8.03 -1.88 6.39
CA SER A 59 -8.54 -0.51 6.25
C SER A 59 -7.59 0.57 6.81
N ASP A 60 -6.48 0.20 7.46
CA ASP A 60 -5.62 1.16 8.16
C ASP A 60 -4.86 2.07 7.17
N PRO A 61 -4.93 3.41 7.29
CA PRO A 61 -4.27 4.33 6.36
C PRO A 61 -2.75 4.17 6.31
N ILE A 62 -2.13 3.56 7.34
CA ILE A 62 -0.68 3.30 7.37
C ILE A 62 -0.22 2.41 6.21
N TRP A 63 -1.12 1.61 5.62
CA TRP A 63 -0.83 0.83 4.42
C TRP A 63 -0.38 1.71 3.26
N LEU A 64 -0.97 2.91 3.09
CA LEU A 64 -0.59 3.81 1.99
C LEU A 64 0.79 4.43 2.21
N ASP A 65 1.15 4.69 3.47
CA ASP A 65 2.48 5.18 3.84
C ASP A 65 3.55 4.11 3.62
N HIS A 66 3.21 2.83 3.76
CA HIS A 66 4.09 1.72 3.40
C HIS A 66 4.18 1.49 1.88
N VAL A 67 3.03 1.48 1.18
CA VAL A 67 2.97 1.16 -0.25
C VAL A 67 3.59 2.25 -1.12
N GLN A 68 3.47 3.52 -0.74
CA GLN A 68 3.98 4.63 -1.54
C GLN A 68 5.48 4.53 -1.85
N PRO A 69 6.41 4.40 -0.88
CA PRO A 69 7.83 4.25 -1.20
C PRO A 69 8.10 2.96 -1.99
N CYS A 70 7.38 1.86 -1.70
CA CYS A 70 7.47 0.61 -2.46
C CYS A 70 6.96 0.74 -3.90
N THR A 71 6.11 1.72 -4.19
CA THR A 71 5.64 2.02 -5.56
C THR A 71 6.64 2.90 -6.32
N LEU A 72 7.28 3.84 -5.62
CA LEU A 72 8.20 4.81 -6.23
C LEU A 72 9.58 4.21 -6.56
N ALA A 73 10.07 3.29 -5.73
CA ALA A 73 11.36 2.64 -5.90
C ALA A 73 11.32 1.17 -5.43
N PRO A 74 10.53 0.30 -6.10
CA PRO A 74 10.30 -1.09 -5.69
C PRO A 74 11.58 -1.91 -5.54
N GLU A 75 12.62 -1.62 -6.32
CA GLU A 75 13.93 -2.28 -6.29
C GLU A 75 14.65 -2.18 -4.93
N ASN A 76 14.29 -1.19 -4.10
CA ASN A 76 14.85 -1.02 -2.76
C ASN A 76 14.24 -1.98 -1.73
N PHE A 77 13.15 -2.68 -2.07
CA PHE A 77 12.34 -3.46 -1.14
C PHE A 77 12.29 -4.96 -1.48
N GLY A 78 12.94 -5.39 -2.57
CA GLY A 78 12.98 -6.78 -3.01
C GLY A 78 12.87 -6.92 -4.53
N PRO A 79 12.58 -8.13 -5.04
CA PRO A 79 12.29 -8.33 -6.45
C PRO A 79 11.11 -7.47 -6.90
N THR A 80 11.32 -6.63 -7.92
CA THR A 80 10.37 -5.60 -8.35
C THR A 80 8.97 -6.14 -8.62
N ASN A 81 8.86 -7.29 -9.30
CA ASN A 81 7.59 -7.95 -9.59
C ASN A 81 6.84 -8.38 -8.32
N GLU A 82 7.55 -8.94 -7.33
CA GLU A 82 6.96 -9.38 -6.06
C GLU A 82 6.49 -8.18 -5.23
N VAL A 83 7.30 -7.12 -5.17
CA VAL A 83 6.96 -5.88 -4.44
C VAL A 83 5.71 -5.24 -5.04
N ILE A 84 5.66 -5.09 -6.37
CA ILE A 84 4.51 -4.50 -7.05
C ILE A 84 3.26 -5.38 -6.87
N MET A 85 3.37 -6.70 -6.99
CA MET A 85 2.23 -7.60 -6.75
C MET A 85 1.70 -7.50 -5.31
N LYS A 86 2.61 -7.43 -4.32
CA LYS A 86 2.22 -7.23 -2.92
C LYS A 86 1.51 -5.89 -2.71
N ASN A 87 2.02 -4.81 -3.31
CA ASN A 87 1.38 -3.49 -3.27
C ASN A 87 -0.05 -3.56 -3.84
N VAL A 88 -0.22 -4.21 -5.00
CA VAL A 88 -1.53 -4.36 -5.63
C VAL A 88 -2.50 -5.12 -4.71
N SER A 89 -2.08 -6.24 -4.13
CA SER A 89 -2.89 -7.00 -3.17
C SER A 89 -3.34 -6.13 -1.99
N VAL A 90 -2.40 -5.43 -1.36
CA VAL A 90 -2.69 -4.53 -0.23
C VAL A 90 -3.68 -3.44 -0.63
N LEU A 91 -3.52 -2.84 -1.81
CA LEU A 91 -4.39 -1.76 -2.29
C LEU A 91 -5.79 -2.25 -2.64
N PHE A 92 -5.92 -3.46 -3.20
CA PHE A 92 -7.22 -4.11 -3.39
C PHE A 92 -7.92 -4.32 -2.06
N ASP A 93 -7.24 -4.95 -1.09
CA ASP A 93 -7.81 -5.21 0.23
C ASP A 93 -8.16 -3.90 0.96
N PHE A 94 -7.34 -2.86 0.84
CA PHE A 94 -7.60 -1.54 1.41
C PHE A 94 -8.84 -0.87 0.81
N LEU A 95 -9.00 -0.94 -0.52
CA LEU A 95 -10.13 -0.33 -1.24
C LEU A 95 -11.43 -1.13 -1.12
N ASP A 96 -11.40 -2.37 -0.65
CA ASP A 96 -12.62 -3.14 -0.35
C ASP A 96 -13.40 -2.57 0.85
N PHE A 97 -12.76 -1.72 1.67
CA PHE A 97 -13.41 -1.11 2.82
C PHE A 97 -14.18 0.14 2.44
N GLY A 98 -15.43 0.22 2.88
CA GLY A 98 -16.36 1.30 2.52
C GLY A 98 -15.87 2.70 2.87
N ALA A 99 -15.07 2.83 3.93
CA ALA A 99 -14.46 4.07 4.39
C ALA A 99 -13.38 4.60 3.42
N ASN A 100 -12.74 3.70 2.65
CA ASN A 100 -11.56 3.99 1.84
C ASN A 100 -11.88 4.22 0.36
N ARG A 101 -13.14 4.02 -0.05
CA ARG A 101 -13.57 4.12 -1.46
C ARG A 101 -13.25 5.46 -2.13
N ARG A 102 -13.19 6.53 -1.33
CA ARG A 102 -12.90 7.91 -1.78
C ARG A 102 -11.42 8.27 -1.70
N ASP A 103 -10.55 7.34 -1.30
CA ASP A 103 -9.13 7.61 -1.16
C ASP A 103 -8.46 7.67 -2.53
N GLU A 104 -8.26 8.88 -3.05
CA GLU A 104 -7.65 9.11 -4.36
C GLU A 104 -6.16 8.72 -4.39
N ARG A 105 -5.47 8.77 -3.23
CA ARG A 105 -4.08 8.33 -3.12
C ARG A 105 -4.00 6.81 -3.31
N ALA A 106 -4.92 6.04 -2.71
CA ALA A 106 -5.01 4.61 -2.93
C ALA A 106 -5.29 4.27 -4.40
N TRP A 107 -6.21 4.99 -5.06
CA TRP A 107 -6.48 4.81 -6.49
C TRP A 107 -5.27 5.14 -7.37
N PHE A 108 -4.55 6.23 -7.08
CA PHE A 108 -3.33 6.59 -7.78
C PHE A 108 -2.24 5.53 -7.64
N LEU A 109 -2.00 5.06 -6.42
CA LEU A 109 -1.01 4.01 -6.14
C LEU A 109 -1.39 2.71 -6.85
N LEU A 110 -2.68 2.34 -6.85
CA LEU A 110 -3.14 1.14 -7.54
C LEU A 110 -2.95 1.27 -9.05
N LYS A 111 -3.34 2.41 -9.63
CA LYS A 111 -3.12 2.72 -11.04
C LYS A 111 -1.64 2.58 -11.42
N SER A 112 -0.76 3.16 -10.62
CA SER A 112 0.69 3.13 -10.86
C SER A 112 1.25 1.70 -10.82
N ASN A 113 0.90 0.91 -9.80
CA ASN A 113 1.38 -0.47 -9.69
C ASN A 113 0.80 -1.37 -10.79
N VAL A 114 -0.48 -1.23 -11.15
CA VAL A 114 -1.10 -1.98 -12.25
C VAL A 114 -0.42 -1.65 -13.57
N GLU A 115 -0.16 -0.38 -13.85
CA GLU A 115 0.56 0.06 -15.05
C GLU A 115 1.98 -0.53 -15.10
N SER A 116 2.71 -0.55 -13.98
CA SER A 116 4.01 -1.21 -13.91
C SER A 116 3.94 -2.72 -14.17
N LEU A 117 2.92 -3.43 -13.67
CA LEU A 117 2.74 -4.86 -13.96
C LEU A 117 2.46 -5.12 -15.44
N MET A 118 1.76 -4.23 -16.13
CA MET A 118 1.51 -4.37 -17.57
C MET A 118 2.80 -4.25 -18.39
N LEU A 119 3.81 -3.54 -17.89
CA LEU A 119 5.12 -3.41 -18.53
C LEU A 119 6.04 -4.61 -18.24
N LEU A 120 5.75 -5.41 -17.21
CA LEU A 120 6.52 -6.58 -16.82
C LEU A 120 5.96 -7.84 -17.49
N GLU A 121 6.78 -8.47 -18.33
CA GLU A 121 6.39 -9.66 -19.07
C GLU A 121 5.88 -10.78 -18.14
N GLY A 122 4.72 -11.35 -18.47
CA GLY A 122 4.09 -12.44 -17.71
C GLY A 122 3.43 -12.04 -16.39
N CYS A 123 3.71 -10.85 -15.83
CA CYS A 123 3.19 -10.46 -14.50
C CYS A 123 1.71 -10.07 -14.53
N ALA A 124 1.21 -9.58 -15.67
CA ALA A 124 -0.20 -9.29 -15.90
C ALA A 124 -1.13 -10.48 -15.59
N SER A 125 -0.65 -11.71 -15.79
CA SER A 125 -1.41 -12.95 -15.59
C SER A 125 -1.79 -13.22 -14.13
N LEU A 126 -1.19 -12.50 -13.18
CA LEU A 126 -1.48 -12.66 -11.75
C LEU A 126 -2.67 -11.80 -11.28
N LEU A 127 -2.99 -10.72 -12.00
CA LEU A 127 -4.09 -9.80 -11.66
C LEU A 127 -5.47 -10.45 -11.62
N PRO A 128 -5.84 -11.38 -12.54
CA PRO A 128 -7.13 -12.06 -12.48
C PRO A 128 -7.41 -12.73 -11.13
N SER A 129 -6.39 -13.31 -10.49
CA SER A 129 -6.57 -13.97 -9.17
C SER A 129 -7.02 -13.00 -8.06
N LEU A 130 -6.62 -11.73 -8.14
CA LEU A 130 -7.03 -10.67 -7.21
C LEU A 130 -8.34 -10.01 -7.65
N TRP A 131 -8.61 -9.97 -8.95
CA TRP A 131 -9.75 -9.27 -9.52
C TRP A 131 -11.03 -10.10 -9.58
N GLU A 132 -10.98 -11.37 -9.97
CA GLU A 132 -12.19 -12.19 -10.17
C GLU A 132 -13.11 -12.23 -8.93
N PRO A 133 -12.62 -12.33 -7.68
CA PRO A 133 -13.50 -12.25 -6.49
C PRO A 133 -14.24 -10.91 -6.35
N ARG A 134 -13.78 -9.87 -7.03
CA ARG A 134 -14.26 -8.49 -6.97
C ARG A 134 -15.12 -8.11 -8.17
N ARG A 135 -14.99 -8.84 -9.28
CA ARG A 135 -15.56 -8.53 -10.60
C ARG A 135 -17.02 -8.07 -10.56
N ASP A 136 -17.87 -8.78 -9.83
CA ASP A 136 -19.31 -8.52 -9.85
C ASP A 136 -19.74 -7.38 -8.91
N TRP A 137 -18.98 -7.08 -7.86
CA TRP A 137 -19.44 -6.16 -6.81
C TRP A 137 -18.62 -4.88 -6.72
N TRP A 138 -17.31 -4.91 -7.01
CA TRP A 138 -16.45 -3.71 -6.98
C TRP A 138 -16.97 -2.55 -7.84
N PRO A 139 -17.42 -2.77 -9.09
CA PRO A 139 -17.94 -1.70 -9.94
C PRO A 139 -19.20 -1.05 -9.37
N ARG A 140 -20.05 -1.84 -8.69
CA ARG A 140 -21.26 -1.35 -8.02
C ARG A 140 -20.95 -0.68 -6.68
N PHE A 141 -19.86 -1.09 -6.05
CA PHE A 141 -19.40 -0.60 -4.76
C PHE A 141 -18.68 0.74 -4.85
N HIS A 142 -17.84 0.91 -5.89
CA HIS A 142 -17.03 2.09 -6.17
C HIS A 142 -17.72 3.11 -7.08
N VAL A 143 -18.99 3.39 -6.77
CA VAL A 143 -19.80 4.44 -7.43
C VAL A 143 -19.67 5.81 -6.77
N VAL A 144 -18.80 5.93 -5.75
CA VAL A 144 -18.60 7.18 -5.01
C VAL A 144 -17.97 8.25 -5.92
N ASP A 145 -18.35 9.50 -5.67
CA ASP A 145 -17.72 10.65 -6.34
C ASP A 145 -16.25 10.78 -5.94
N LEU A 146 -15.42 11.02 -6.94
CA LEU A 146 -14.00 11.37 -6.83
C LEU A 146 -13.80 12.69 -7.59
N SER A 147 -12.65 13.33 -7.40
CA SER A 147 -12.16 14.36 -8.31
C SER A 147 -12.05 13.83 -9.74
N PRO A 148 -11.99 14.71 -10.77
CA PRO A 148 -11.77 14.27 -12.15
C PRO A 148 -10.53 13.36 -12.29
N VAL A 149 -9.45 13.71 -11.59
CA VAL A 149 -8.19 12.96 -11.60
C VAL A 149 -8.34 11.60 -10.92
N GLY A 150 -8.98 11.55 -9.74
CA GLY A 150 -9.28 10.28 -9.07
C GLY A 150 -10.17 9.36 -9.91
N HIS A 151 -11.12 9.94 -10.65
CA HIS A 151 -11.98 9.22 -11.57
C HIS A 151 -11.20 8.62 -12.75
N GLU A 152 -10.22 9.35 -13.30
CA GLU A 152 -9.32 8.84 -14.33
C GLU A 152 -8.49 7.64 -13.84
N TYR A 153 -7.93 7.72 -12.62
CA TYR A 153 -7.18 6.61 -12.03
C TYR A 153 -8.04 5.35 -11.88
N ARG A 154 -9.24 5.51 -11.31
CA ARG A 154 -10.19 4.40 -11.12
C ARG A 154 -10.63 3.81 -12.46
N THR A 155 -10.92 4.65 -13.44
CA THR A 155 -11.34 4.21 -14.78
C THR A 155 -10.24 3.43 -15.49
N PHE A 156 -8.99 3.90 -15.41
CA PHE A 156 -7.84 3.17 -15.94
C PHE A 156 -7.74 1.76 -15.34
N VAL A 157 -7.80 1.67 -14.01
CA VAL A 157 -7.72 0.37 -13.31
C VAL A 157 -8.82 -0.57 -13.79
N PHE A 158 -10.08 -0.12 -13.80
CA PHE A 158 -11.18 -0.96 -14.27
C PHE A 158 -11.00 -1.41 -15.72
N ASN A 159 -10.58 -0.52 -16.62
CA ASN A 159 -10.37 -0.87 -18.03
C ASN A 159 -9.33 -1.97 -18.19
N VAL A 160 -8.21 -1.89 -17.47
CA VAL A 160 -7.18 -2.95 -17.46
C VAL A 160 -7.77 -4.25 -16.93
N LEU A 161 -8.40 -4.23 -15.75
CA LEU A 161 -8.92 -5.44 -15.11
C LEU A 161 -9.97 -6.15 -15.97
N TYR A 162 -10.88 -5.41 -16.61
CA TYR A 162 -11.87 -6.00 -17.52
C TYR A 162 -11.25 -6.57 -18.80
N SER A 163 -10.21 -5.94 -19.34
CA SER A 163 -9.51 -6.44 -20.53
C SER A 163 -8.84 -7.80 -20.28
N LEU A 164 -8.39 -8.04 -19.04
CA LEU A 164 -7.76 -9.30 -18.65
C LEU A 164 -8.77 -10.44 -18.46
N SER A 165 -9.99 -10.13 -18.00
CA SER A 165 -11.08 -11.10 -17.85
C SER A 165 -11.83 -11.44 -19.14
N ALA A 166 -11.50 -10.78 -20.26
CA ALA A 166 -12.13 -11.00 -21.57
C ALA A 166 -11.30 -11.93 -22.48
N GLY A 167 -10.17 -12.44 -21.99
CA GLY A 167 -9.21 -13.26 -22.74
C GLY A 167 -9.37 -14.78 -22.61
N ASP A 168 -10.47 -15.27 -22.03
CA ASP A 168 -10.83 -16.70 -21.99
C ASP A 168 -11.69 -17.12 -23.20
#